data_AF-A0A431NRJ1-F1
#
_entry.id   AF-A0A431NRJ1-F1
#
_cell.length_a   1.000
_cell.length_b   1.000
_cell.length_c   1.000
_cell.angle_alpha   90.00
_cell.angle_beta   90.00
_cell.angle_gamma   90.00
#
_symmetry.space_group_name_H-M   'P 1'
#
loop_
_entity.id
_entity.type
_entity.pdbx_description
1 polymer ?
#
loop_
_entity_poly.entity_id
_entity_poly.type
_entity_poly.pdbx_seq_one_letter_code
_entity_poly.pdbx_strand_id
1 'polypeptide(L)' 'STAYGLKLDPDRYVGTLSVGERQRVEIVRCLLQNPKLLIMDEPTSVLTPQEIEVLFATLRRL' A
#
# COMPACT_ATOMS: atom_id res chain seq x y z
N SER A 1 -10.24 -2.80 -0.70
CA SER A 1 -10.00 -3.99 -1.57
C SER A 1 -9.03 -4.93 -0.89
N THR A 2 -9.34 -6.23 -0.79
CA THR A 2 -8.46 -7.26 -0.20
C THR A 2 -7.44 -7.85 -1.18
N ALA A 3 -7.53 -7.50 -2.47
CA ALA A 3 -6.73 -8.10 -3.54
C ALA A 3 -5.22 -7.98 -3.33
N TYR A 4 -4.77 -6.90 -2.70
CA TYR A 4 -3.35 -6.62 -2.46
C TYR A 4 -2.91 -6.89 -1.01
N GLY A 5 -3.73 -7.54 -0.17
CA GLY A 5 -3.41 -7.77 1.26
C GLY A 5 -3.30 -6.49 2.12
N LEU A 6 -3.28 -5.31 1.51
CA LEU A 6 -3.23 -4.02 2.16
C LEU A 6 -4.64 -3.64 2.62
N LYS A 7 -4.91 -3.76 3.94
CA LYS A 7 -6.19 -3.41 4.55
C LYS A 7 -6.53 -1.94 4.29
N LEU A 8 -7.44 -1.72 3.36
CA LEU A 8 -7.95 -0.42 2.96
C LEU A 8 -9.46 -0.52 2.74
N ASP A 9 -10.19 0.35 3.42
CA ASP A 9 -11.60 0.60 3.18
C ASP A 9 -11.74 1.54 1.96
N PRO A 10 -12.32 1.06 0.84
CA PRO A 10 -12.46 1.87 -0.37
C PRO A 10 -13.48 3.01 -0.24
N ASP A 11 -14.40 2.93 0.72
CA ASP A 11 -15.49 3.89 0.88
C ASP A 11 -15.15 5.02 1.86
N ARG A 12 -14.01 4.90 2.55
CA ARG A 12 -13.55 5.87 3.55
C ARG A 12 -12.87 7.07 2.89
N TYR A 13 -13.27 8.27 3.28
CA TYR A 13 -12.69 9.51 2.77
C TYR A 13 -11.19 9.62 3.06
N VAL A 14 -10.41 10.00 2.03
CA VAL A 14 -8.94 10.14 2.11
C VAL A 14 -8.50 11.09 3.24
N GLY A 15 -9.26 12.16 3.47
CA GLY A 15 -8.98 13.12 4.55
C GLY A 15 -9.06 12.53 5.96
N THR A 16 -9.68 11.37 6.12
CA THR A 16 -9.81 10.67 7.40
C THR A 16 -8.77 9.56 7.59
N LEU A 17 -7.97 9.25 6.57
CA LEU A 17 -6.97 8.19 6.61
C LEU A 17 -5.76 8.60 7.46
N SER A 18 -5.17 7.66 8.18
CA SER A 18 -3.86 7.83 8.80
C SER A 18 -2.77 8.01 7.73
N VAL A 19 -1.59 8.48 8.14
CA VAL A 19 -0.45 8.62 7.21
C VAL A 19 -0.11 7.27 6.56
N GLY A 20 -0.04 6.19 7.34
CA GLY A 20 0.23 4.85 6.83
C GLY A 20 -0.88 4.31 5.90
N GLU A 21 -2.14 4.64 6.18
CA GLU A 21 -3.25 4.30 5.27
C GLU A 21 -3.15 5.05 3.95
N ARG A 22 -2.80 6.35 3.96
CA ARG A 22 -2.58 7.12 2.74
C ARG A 22 -1.45 6.54 1.89
N GLN A 23 -0.34 6.15 2.53
CA GLN A 23 0.78 5.51 1.85
C GLN A 23 0.38 4.19 1.19
N ARG A 24 -0.41 3.36 1.88
CA ARG A 24 -0.95 2.13 1.30
C ARG A 24 -1.83 2.40 0.08
N VAL A 25 -2.67 3.45 0.12
CA VAL A 25 -3.49 3.85 -1.03
C VAL A 25 -2.61 4.21 -2.22
N GLU A 26 -1.50 4.94 -2.02
CA GLU A 26 -0.57 5.29 -3.09
C GLU A 26 0.11 4.08 -3.69
N ILE A 27 0.57 3.14 -2.86
CA ILE A 27 1.16 1.87 -3.31
C ILE A 27 0.13 1.10 -4.15
N VAL A 28 -1.08 0.88 -3.64
CA VAL A 28 -2.14 0.17 -4.37
C VAL A 28 -2.48 0.87 -5.69
N ARG A 29 -2.57 2.20 -5.67
CA ARG A 29 -2.84 2.99 -6.89
C ARG A 29 -1.76 2.75 -7.95
N CYS A 30 -0.49 2.66 -7.56
CA CYS A 30 0.58 2.36 -8.49
C CYS A 30 0.49 0.91 -9.01
N LEU A 31 0.26 -0.06 -8.13
CA LEU A 31 0.13 -1.48 -8.50
C LEU A 31 -1.05 -1.75 -9.45
N LEU A 32 -2.16 -1.02 -9.30
CA LEU A 32 -3.32 -1.08 -10.20
C LEU A 32 -2.99 -0.69 -11.65
N GLN A 33 -1.89 0.03 -11.88
CA GLN A 33 -1.44 0.40 -13.23
C GLN A 33 -0.64 -0.71 -13.91
N ASN A 34 -0.43 -1.86 -13.26
CA ASN A 34 0.42 -2.97 -13.73
C ASN A 34 1.81 -2.46 -14.20
N PRO A 35 2.58 -1.77 -13.34
CA PRO A 35 3.86 -1.21 -13.72
C PRO A 35 4.88 -2.32 -14.01
N LYS A 36 5.72 -2.12 -15.02
CA LYS A 36 6.87 -3.00 -15.30
C LYS A 36 8.03 -2.78 -14.32
N LEU A 37 8.08 -1.60 -13.70
CA LEU A 37 9.08 -1.18 -12.73
C LEU A 37 8.40 -0.27 -11.71
N LEU A 38 8.52 -0.64 -10.43
CA LEU A 38 8.04 0.14 -9.30
C LEU A 38 9.25 0.64 -8.52
N ILE A 39 9.49 1.96 -8.53
CA ILE A 39 10.49 2.62 -7.69
C ILE A 39 9.73 3.28 -6.55
N MET A 40 10.21 3.07 -5.33
CA MET A 40 9.63 3.67 -4.14
C MET A 40 10.75 4.29 -3.32
N ASP A 41 10.56 5.54 -2.91
CA ASP A 41 11.46 6.25 -2.02
C ASP A 41 10.93 6.11 -0.58
N GLU A 42 11.73 5.50 0.30
CA GLU A 42 11.38 5.24 1.71
C GLU A 42 9.94 4.72 1.96
N PRO A 43 9.47 3.64 1.28
CA PRO A 43 8.08 3.17 1.31
C PRO A 43 7.64 2.54 2.64
N THR A 44 8.51 2.49 3.64
CA THR A 44 8.26 1.86 4.94
C THR A 44 8.32 2.84 6.10
N SER A 45 8.71 4.10 5.85
CA SER A 45 8.98 5.12 6.88
C SER A 45 7.81 5.41 7.83
N VAL A 46 6.57 5.20 7.37
CA VAL A 46 5.34 5.46 8.14
C VAL A 46 4.53 4.19 8.42
N LEU A 47 5.11 3.01 8.14
CA LEU A 47 4.48 1.71 8.34
C LEU A 47 5.00 1.06 9.61
N THR A 48 4.10 0.36 10.32
CA THR A 48 4.48 -0.53 11.42
C THR A 48 5.18 -1.78 10.89
N PRO A 49 5.99 -2.49 11.71
CA PRO A 49 6.68 -3.71 11.29
C PRO A 49 5.76 -4.75 10.64
N GLN A 50 4.56 -4.94 11.19
CA GLN A 50 3.57 -5.87 10.65
C GLN A 50 3.03 -5.44 9.28
N GLU A 51 2.85 -4.14 9.06
CA GLU A 51 2.40 -3.60 7.77
C GLU A 51 3.50 -3.70 6.70
N ILE A 52 4.76 -3.60 7.10
CA ILE A 52 5.92 -3.82 6.21
C ILE A 52 5.96 -5.27 5.72
N GLU A 53 5.77 -6.25 6.59
CA GLU A 53 5.73 -7.67 6.21
C GLU A 53 4.63 -7.95 5.18
N VAL A 54 3.43 -7.41 5.40
CA VAL A 54 2.30 -7.53 4.48
C VAL A 54 2.60 -6.90 3.14
N LEU A 55 3.20 -5.69 3.13
CA LEU A 55 3.59 -5.00 1.90
C LEU A 55 4.54 -5.86 1.06
N PHE A 56 5.63 -6.35 1.65
CA PHE A 56 6.59 -7.18 0.93
C PHE A 56 6.02 -8.53 0.50
N ALA A 57 5.13 -9.13 1.29
CA ALA A 57 4.43 -10.35 0.89
C ALA A 57 3.57 -10.11 -0.36
N THR A 58 2.88 -8.98 -0.45
CA THR A 58 2.11 -8.59 -1.64
C THR A 58 3.00 -8.33 -2.84
N LEU A 59 4.07 -7.55 -2.67
CA LEU A 59 5.00 -7.24 -3.77
C LEU A 59 5.65 -8.50 -4.36
N ARG A 60 5.90 -9.54 -3.55
CA ARG A 60 6.44 -10.83 -4.01
C ARG A 60 5.44 -11.70 -4.77
N ARG A 61 4.15 -11.43 -4.68
CA ARG A 61 3.08 -12.19 -5.37
C ARG A 61 2.74 -11.62 -6.75
N LEU A 62 3.29 -10.45 -7.08
CA LEU A 62 3.14 -9.76 -8.36
C LEU A 62 4.39 -10.02 -9.21
#